data_AF-A0A4Q0SHZ0-F1
#
_entry.id   AF-A0A4Q0SHZ0-F1
#
_cell.length_a   1.000
_cell.length_b   1.000
_cell.length_c   1.000
_cell.angle_alpha   90.00
_cell.angle_beta   90.00
_cell.angle_gamma   90.00
#
_symmetry.space_group_name_H-M   'P 1'
#
loop_
_entity.id
_entity.type
_entity.pdbx_description
1 polymer ?
#
loop_
_entity_poly.entity_id
_entity_poly.type
_entity_poly.pdbx_seq_one_letter_code
_entity_poly.pdbx_strand_id
1 'polypeptide(L)'
;MLRLPDFIISSLADLVLGLPRLAARRTRPQTQLMQYEMLVSHPDEEIQRLLTALGCDPAAFTSTEMRQADYLRTSRFGDRKLLERTAVDQSSVDAWRSQLSVEEMQTVTDLVGAELFLELGYEEELLHARKAGVLDTRVEVTELYRRIFRTWWDLRIAKAGASSISSHAGEAIRTARNVSENSDAAIEMLRGEIARLEQIINIS
;
A
#
# COMPACT_ATOMS: atom_id res chain seq x y z
N MET A 1 5.75 -22.85 6.06
CA MET A 1 4.37 -22.47 5.67
C MET A 1 3.96 -21.26 6.52
N LEU A 2 4.23 -20.03 6.07
CA LEU A 2 3.78 -18.82 6.76
C LEU A 2 2.32 -18.56 6.36
N ARG A 3 1.37 -19.06 7.16
CA ARG A 3 -0.01 -18.56 7.10
C ARG A 3 -0.01 -17.16 7.71
N LEU A 4 0.27 -16.16 6.90
CA LEU A 4 0.02 -14.77 7.30
C LEU A 4 -1.51 -14.62 7.48
N PRO A 5 -1.98 -14.07 8.61
CA PRO A 5 -3.39 -13.80 8.81
C PRO A 5 -3.98 -12.98 7.65
N ASP A 6 -5.21 -13.29 7.23
CA ASP A 6 -5.89 -12.63 6.10
C ASP A 6 -5.91 -11.10 6.22
N PHE A 7 -5.92 -10.56 7.44
CA PHE A 7 -5.86 -9.11 7.66
C PHE A 7 -4.50 -8.53 7.27
N ILE A 8 -3.39 -9.20 7.55
CA ILE A 8 -2.04 -8.73 7.19
C ILE A 8 -1.86 -8.75 5.68
N ILE A 9 -2.32 -9.81 5.01
CA ILE A 9 -2.26 -9.90 3.55
C ILE A 9 -3.11 -8.80 2.90
N SER A 10 -4.29 -8.53 3.47
CA SER A 10 -5.15 -7.42 3.00
C SER A 10 -4.45 -6.07 3.16
N SER A 11 -3.87 -5.80 4.33
CA SER A 11 -3.16 -4.54 4.61
C SER A 11 -1.93 -4.35 3.74
N LEU A 12 -1.18 -5.42 3.45
CA LEU A 12 0.01 -5.35 2.61
C LEU A 12 -0.32 -5.33 1.10
N ALA A 13 -1.52 -5.78 0.69
CA ALA A 13 -1.91 -5.74 -0.72
C ALA A 13 -2.00 -4.31 -1.25
N ASP A 14 -2.41 -3.35 -0.41
CA ASP A 14 -2.41 -1.93 -0.79
C ASP A 14 -0.99 -1.43 -1.03
N LEU A 15 -0.01 -1.88 -0.25
CA LEU A 15 1.40 -1.53 -0.46
C LEU A 15 1.99 -2.18 -1.72
N VAL A 16 1.75 -3.49 -1.91
CA VAL A 16 2.37 -4.28 -2.99
C VAL A 16 1.68 -4.08 -4.35
N LEU A 17 0.36 -3.91 -4.37
CA LEU A 17 -0.44 -3.82 -5.59
C LEU A 17 -1.08 -2.44 -5.75
N GLY A 18 -1.53 -1.82 -4.66
CA GLY A 18 -2.22 -0.53 -4.68
C GLY A 18 -1.27 0.63 -4.97
N LEU A 19 -0.14 0.73 -4.28
CA LEU A 19 0.80 1.83 -4.40
C LEU A 19 1.36 1.98 -5.82
N PRO A 20 1.81 0.92 -6.53
CA PRO A 20 2.23 1.05 -7.93
C PRO A 20 1.10 1.54 -8.85
N ARG A 21 -0.14 1.08 -8.60
CA ARG A 21 -1.32 1.52 -9.37
C ARG A 21 -1.64 2.99 -9.12
N LEU A 22 -1.45 3.47 -7.89
CA LEU A 22 -1.61 4.88 -7.54
C LEU A 22 -0.49 5.72 -8.17
N ALA A 23 0.74 5.27 -8.04
CA ALA A 23 1.92 5.92 -8.61
C ALA A 23 1.80 6.08 -10.13
N ALA A 24 1.29 5.07 -10.85
CA ALA A 24 1.06 5.13 -12.29
C ALA A 24 0.01 6.19 -12.71
N ARG A 25 -0.82 6.69 -11.79
CA ARG A 25 -1.80 7.75 -12.09
C ARG A 25 -1.20 9.16 -12.00
N ARG A 26 -0.02 9.33 -11.39
CA ARG A 26 0.59 10.64 -11.10
C ARG A 26 0.79 11.52 -12.33
N THR A 27 0.97 10.93 -13.51
CA THR A 27 1.21 11.63 -14.78
C THR A 27 -0.08 12.01 -15.52
N ARG A 28 -1.25 11.66 -14.99
CA ARG A 28 -2.52 11.93 -15.65
C ARG A 28 -2.92 13.41 -15.49
N PRO A 29 -3.53 14.04 -16.52
CA PRO A 29 -3.89 15.47 -16.48
C PRO A 29 -4.83 15.87 -15.34
N GLN A 30 -5.69 14.95 -14.88
CA GLN A 30 -6.66 15.18 -13.81
C GLN A 30 -6.21 14.55 -12.48
N THR A 31 -4.91 14.52 -12.23
CA THR A 31 -4.35 13.97 -10.99
C THR A 31 -3.40 14.99 -10.38
N GLN A 32 -3.71 15.42 -9.17
CA GLN A 32 -2.84 16.27 -8.37
C GLN A 32 -2.04 15.37 -7.42
N LEU A 33 -0.71 15.36 -7.58
CA LEU A 33 0.17 14.72 -6.61
C LEU A 33 0.28 15.61 -5.38
N MET A 34 0.16 14.99 -4.20
CA MET A 34 0.32 15.64 -2.90
C MET A 34 1.15 14.72 -2.02
N GLN A 35 2.22 15.25 -1.43
CA GLN A 35 3.08 14.53 -0.51
C GLN A 35 2.68 14.87 0.91
N TYR A 36 2.61 13.86 1.78
CA TYR A 36 2.19 14.06 3.16
C TYR A 36 3.19 14.96 3.90
N GLU A 37 4.47 14.77 3.64
CA GLU A 37 5.58 15.53 4.20
C GLU A 37 5.44 17.02 3.86
N MET A 38 5.13 17.34 2.60
CA MET A 38 4.88 18.72 2.18
C MET A 38 3.61 19.30 2.81
N LEU A 39 2.53 18.52 2.87
CA LEU A 39 1.27 18.96 3.48
C LEU A 39 1.44 19.28 4.97
N VAL A 40 2.27 18.53 5.68
CA VAL A 40 2.47 18.74 7.12
C VAL A 40 3.51 19.85 7.40
N SER A 41 4.49 20.03 6.51
CA SER A 41 5.48 21.10 6.61
C SER A 41 4.99 22.46 6.10
N HIS A 42 4.19 22.48 5.03
CA HIS A 42 3.71 23.68 4.35
C HIS A 42 2.20 23.58 4.08
N PRO A 43 1.35 23.44 5.13
CA PRO A 43 -0.07 23.14 4.96
C PRO A 43 -0.82 24.19 4.15
N ASP A 44 -0.57 25.48 4.39
CA ASP A 44 -1.28 26.55 3.69
C ASP A 44 -0.97 26.56 2.19
N GLU A 45 0.31 26.39 1.82
CA GLU A 45 0.76 26.35 0.42
C GLU A 45 0.17 25.14 -0.33
N GLU A 46 0.20 23.97 0.31
CA GLU A 46 -0.30 22.73 -0.26
C GLU A 46 -1.82 22.71 -0.41
N ILE A 47 -2.56 23.30 0.54
CA ILE A 47 -4.01 23.47 0.44
C ILE A 47 -4.37 24.48 -0.65
N GLN A 48 -3.67 25.61 -0.76
CA GLN A 48 -3.91 26.57 -1.85
C GLN A 48 -3.68 25.95 -3.23
N ARG A 49 -2.61 25.14 -3.36
CA ARG A 49 -2.32 24.39 -4.59
C ARG A 49 -3.43 23.40 -4.93
N LEU A 50 -3.95 22.67 -3.93
CA LEU A 50 -5.07 21.75 -4.10
C LEU A 50 -6.35 22.47 -4.54
N LEU A 51 -6.71 23.57 -3.87
CA LEU A 51 -7.90 24.36 -4.21
C LEU A 51 -7.83 24.88 -5.65
N THR A 52 -6.66 25.39 -6.04
CA THR A 52 -6.41 25.85 -7.41
C THR A 52 -6.58 24.70 -8.42
N ALA A 53 -6.03 23.52 -8.13
CA ALA A 53 -6.16 22.34 -8.99
C ALA A 53 -7.61 21.85 -9.13
N LEU A 54 -8.45 22.07 -8.10
CA LEU A 54 -9.88 21.77 -8.11
C LEU A 54 -10.72 22.87 -8.79
N GLY A 55 -10.11 23.97 -9.22
CA GLY A 55 -10.80 25.13 -9.81
C GLY A 55 -11.55 25.99 -8.79
N CYS A 56 -11.21 25.87 -7.50
CA CYS A 56 -11.74 26.71 -6.44
C CYS A 56 -10.89 27.97 -6.27
N ASP A 57 -11.51 29.07 -5.85
CA ASP A 57 -10.77 30.29 -5.47
C ASP A 57 -10.11 30.09 -4.10
N PRO A 58 -8.76 30.06 -4.00
CA PRO A 58 -8.07 29.89 -2.73
C PRO A 58 -8.31 31.07 -1.77
N ALA A 59 -8.58 32.27 -2.29
CA ALA A 59 -8.83 33.46 -1.48
C ALA A 59 -10.18 33.40 -0.76
N ALA A 60 -11.11 32.56 -1.23
CA ALA A 60 -12.38 32.30 -0.55
C ALA A 60 -12.23 31.45 0.72
N PHE A 61 -11.12 30.71 0.85
CA PHE A 61 -10.83 29.85 2.00
C PHE A 61 -9.78 30.51 2.90
N THR A 62 -10.21 31.48 3.70
CA THR A 62 -9.33 32.03 4.74
C THR A 62 -9.18 30.99 5.86
N SER A 63 -7.94 30.73 6.30
CA SER A 63 -7.59 29.78 7.37
C SER A 63 -8.35 30.02 8.69
N THR A 64 -8.92 31.22 8.86
CA THR A 64 -9.76 31.61 9.99
C THR A 64 -11.13 30.91 10.01
N GLU A 65 -11.62 30.41 8.87
CA GLU A 65 -12.86 29.61 8.79
C GLU A 65 -12.65 28.10 8.99
N MET A 66 -11.43 27.67 9.29
CA MET A 66 -11.16 26.33 9.80
C MET A 66 -11.63 26.22 11.25
N ARG A 67 -12.91 26.57 11.50
CA ARG A 67 -13.65 26.18 12.70
C ARG A 67 -13.38 24.69 12.85
N GLN A 68 -12.85 24.31 14.02
CA GLN A 68 -12.69 22.91 14.42
C GLN A 68 -13.84 22.13 13.82
N ALA A 69 -13.52 21.08 13.07
CA ALA A 69 -14.50 20.25 12.41
C ALA A 69 -15.41 19.62 13.47
N ASP A 70 -16.38 20.38 13.98
CA ASP A 70 -17.22 20.01 15.12
C ASP A 70 -18.10 18.82 14.73
N TYR A 71 -18.34 18.64 13.43
CA TYR A 71 -18.93 17.43 12.87
C TYR A 71 -18.07 16.17 13.09
N LEU A 72 -16.74 16.28 13.14
CA LEU A 72 -15.87 15.13 13.46
C LEU A 72 -15.99 14.71 14.93
N ARG A 73 -16.32 15.63 15.85
CA ARG A 73 -16.57 15.29 17.27
C ARG A 73 -17.82 14.42 17.45
N THR A 74 -18.82 14.63 16.60
CA THR A 74 -20.09 13.86 16.61
C THR A 74 -20.07 12.68 15.64
N SER A 75 -19.12 12.65 14.70
CA SER A 75 -18.92 11.55 13.75
C SER A 75 -18.43 10.27 14.46
N ARG A 76 -19.01 9.13 14.04
CA ARG A 76 -18.47 7.79 14.34
C ARG A 76 -17.40 7.34 13.34
N PHE A 77 -17.11 8.18 12.34
CA PHE A 77 -16.24 7.89 11.23
C PHE A 77 -14.92 8.67 11.35
N GLY A 78 -13.79 7.96 11.20
CA GLY A 78 -12.44 8.50 11.31
C GLY A 78 -11.74 8.17 12.63
N ASP A 79 -10.44 8.48 12.70
CA ASP A 79 -9.65 8.35 13.93
C ASP A 79 -9.90 9.56 14.86
N ARG A 80 -10.41 9.27 16.07
CA ARG A 80 -10.68 10.29 17.08
C ARG A 80 -9.41 10.95 17.61
N LYS A 81 -8.24 10.31 17.47
CA LYS A 81 -6.94 10.90 17.83
C LYS A 81 -6.62 12.18 17.05
N LEU A 82 -7.23 12.38 15.89
CA LEU A 82 -7.13 13.65 15.15
C LEU A 82 -7.65 14.83 15.98
N LEU A 83 -8.68 14.61 16.82
CA LEU A 83 -9.30 15.64 17.66
C LEU A 83 -8.49 15.95 18.92
N GLU A 84 -7.53 15.10 19.27
CA GLU A 84 -6.65 15.29 20.43
C GLU A 84 -5.50 16.26 20.11
N ARG A 85 -5.26 16.54 18.83
CA ARG A 85 -4.18 17.42 18.38
C ARG A 85 -4.73 18.76 17.92
N THR A 86 -4.18 19.83 18.48
CA THR A 86 -4.57 21.22 18.18
C THR A 86 -3.80 21.83 17.01
N ALA A 87 -2.78 21.12 16.49
CA ALA A 87 -1.92 21.56 15.40
C ALA A 87 -1.51 20.38 14.52
N VAL A 88 -1.09 20.69 13.30
CA VAL A 88 -0.48 19.76 12.34
C VAL A 88 0.85 19.27 12.93
N ASP A 89 0.98 17.95 13.14
CA ASP A 89 2.14 17.34 13.79
C ASP A 89 3.09 16.69 12.77
N GLN A 90 4.33 17.18 12.75
CA GLN A 90 5.42 16.68 11.89
C GLN A 90 6.11 15.44 12.43
N SER A 91 5.86 15.04 13.68
CA SER A 91 6.59 13.94 14.34
C SER A 91 6.46 12.58 13.65
N SER A 92 5.41 12.39 12.82
CA SER A 92 5.16 11.14 12.11
C SER A 92 5.97 10.98 10.81
N VAL A 93 6.54 12.05 10.25
CA VAL A 93 7.27 12.00 8.97
C VAL A 93 8.52 11.13 9.07
N ASP A 94 9.33 11.34 10.10
CA ASP A 94 10.60 10.61 10.30
C ASP A 94 10.47 9.44 11.28
N ALA A 95 9.27 9.15 11.78
CA ALA A 95 9.03 8.14 12.81
C ALA A 95 9.53 6.74 12.39
N TRP A 96 9.41 6.42 11.11
CA TRP A 96 9.85 5.13 10.54
C TRP A 96 11.33 4.85 10.81
N ARG A 97 12.19 5.87 10.87
CA ARG A 97 13.65 5.71 11.08
C ARG A 97 13.99 5.08 12.43
N SER A 98 13.18 5.34 13.45
CA SER A 98 13.38 4.79 14.80
C SER A 98 12.44 3.63 15.14
N GLN A 99 11.35 3.49 14.40
CA GLN A 99 10.33 2.47 14.66
C GLN A 99 10.55 1.17 13.91
N LEU A 100 11.14 1.21 12.71
CA LEU A 100 11.38 0.02 11.92
C LEU A 100 12.75 -0.59 12.24
N SER A 101 12.80 -1.91 12.38
CA SER A 101 14.05 -2.65 12.36
C SER A 101 14.62 -2.72 10.93
N VAL A 102 15.89 -3.10 10.79
CA VAL A 102 16.53 -3.27 9.48
C VAL A 102 15.81 -4.34 8.65
N GLU A 103 15.36 -5.41 9.29
CA GLU A 103 14.60 -6.49 8.65
C GLU A 103 13.22 -6.02 8.17
N GLU A 104 12.56 -5.15 8.94
CA GLU A 104 11.29 -4.55 8.54
C GLU A 104 11.49 -3.57 7.38
N MET A 105 12.55 -2.76 7.41
CA MET A 105 12.91 -1.90 6.28
C MET A 105 13.21 -2.74 5.03
N GLN A 106 13.96 -3.83 5.16
CA GLN A 106 14.22 -4.78 4.06
C GLN A 106 12.91 -5.33 3.48
N THR A 107 12.00 -5.76 4.35
CA THR A 107 10.70 -6.28 3.92
C THR A 107 9.92 -5.24 3.13
N VAL A 108 9.87 -3.99 3.60
CA VAL A 108 9.19 -2.90 2.89
C VAL A 108 9.85 -2.61 1.54
N THR A 109 11.19 -2.55 1.49
CA THR A 109 11.91 -2.32 0.23
C THR A 109 11.71 -3.45 -0.78
N ASP A 110 11.67 -4.70 -0.33
CA ASP A 110 11.45 -5.86 -1.21
C ASP A 110 10.03 -5.86 -1.78
N LEU A 111 9.03 -5.52 -0.95
CA LEU A 111 7.61 -5.48 -1.32
C LEU A 111 7.28 -4.34 -2.29
N VAL A 112 7.86 -3.16 -2.06
CA VAL A 112 7.60 -1.95 -2.86
C VAL A 112 8.48 -1.90 -4.10
N GLY A 113 9.77 -2.26 -3.96
CA GLY A 113 10.82 -2.14 -4.95
C GLY A 113 11.50 -0.77 -4.94
N ALA A 114 12.83 -0.75 -5.05
CA ALA A 114 13.64 0.47 -5.03
C ALA A 114 13.27 1.45 -6.18
N GLU A 115 12.94 0.93 -7.37
CA GLU A 115 12.51 1.75 -8.50
C GLU A 115 11.30 2.62 -8.17
N LEU A 116 10.31 2.06 -7.46
CA LEU A 116 9.09 2.79 -7.11
C LEU A 116 9.36 3.87 -6.05
N PHE A 117 10.27 3.62 -5.10
CA PHE A 117 10.72 4.66 -4.18
C PHE A 117 11.37 5.84 -4.91
N LEU A 118 12.28 5.56 -5.87
CA LEU A 118 12.93 6.58 -6.69
C LEU A 118 11.90 7.37 -7.52
N GLU A 119 10.96 6.68 -8.15
CA GLU A 119 9.88 7.30 -8.94
C GLU A 119 8.98 8.23 -8.11
N LEU A 120 8.82 7.95 -6.82
CA LEU A 120 8.01 8.72 -5.88
C LEU A 120 8.80 9.85 -5.19
N GLY A 121 10.12 9.93 -5.43
CA GLY A 121 11.01 10.96 -4.88
C GLY A 121 11.60 10.61 -3.51
N TYR A 122 11.57 9.34 -3.09
CA TYR A 122 12.04 8.86 -1.79
C TYR A 122 13.48 8.29 -1.85
N GLU A 123 14.37 8.98 -2.56
CA GLU A 123 15.77 8.54 -2.75
C GLU A 123 16.57 8.60 -1.44
N GLU A 124 16.35 9.63 -0.62
CA GLU A 124 17.03 9.82 0.65
C GLU A 124 16.63 8.74 1.67
N GLU A 125 15.37 8.33 1.67
CA GLU A 125 14.84 7.24 2.50
C GLU A 125 15.48 5.91 2.12
N LEU A 126 15.60 5.62 0.82
CA LEU A 126 16.33 4.43 0.33
C LEU A 126 17.79 4.47 0.72
N LEU A 127 18.45 5.63 0.59
CA LEU A 127 19.85 5.79 0.97
C LEU A 127 20.03 5.57 2.47
N HIS A 128 19.11 6.06 3.29
CA HIS A 128 19.11 5.83 4.74
C HIS A 128 18.96 4.34 5.07
N ALA A 129 17.99 3.66 4.46
CA ALA A 129 17.79 2.22 4.64
C ALA A 129 19.05 1.42 4.26
N ARG A 130 19.69 1.75 3.12
CA ARG A 130 20.95 1.12 2.69
C ARG A 130 22.08 1.33 3.70
N LYS A 131 22.22 2.54 4.25
CA LYS A 131 23.20 2.84 5.32
C LYS A 131 22.91 2.06 6.61
N ALA A 132 21.65 1.77 6.89
CA ALA A 132 21.22 0.96 8.03
C ALA A 132 21.45 -0.55 7.83
N GLY A 133 21.74 -1.00 6.60
CA GLY A 133 22.06 -2.40 6.28
C GLY A 133 21.07 -3.09 5.34
N VAL A 134 20.07 -2.37 4.83
CA VAL A 134 19.16 -2.90 3.80
C VAL A 134 19.90 -3.14 2.49
N LEU A 135 19.76 -4.33 1.96
CA LEU A 135 20.35 -4.74 0.70
C LEU A 135 19.44 -4.37 -0.47
N ASP A 136 20.06 -3.98 -1.59
CA ASP A 136 19.34 -3.76 -2.84
C ASP A 136 18.92 -5.12 -3.43
N THR A 137 17.71 -5.54 -3.11
CA THR A 137 17.13 -6.72 -3.73
C THR A 137 16.76 -6.39 -5.16
N ARG A 138 17.24 -7.22 -6.08
CA ARG A 138 16.96 -7.06 -7.51
C ARG A 138 15.45 -7.07 -7.78
N VAL A 139 15.05 -6.45 -8.89
CA VAL A 139 13.65 -6.24 -9.29
C VAL A 139 12.84 -7.55 -9.33
N GLU A 140 13.48 -8.69 -9.53
CA GLU A 140 12.85 -10.01 -9.57
C GLU A 140 12.21 -10.40 -8.24
N VAL A 141 12.76 -9.96 -7.10
CA VAL A 141 12.20 -10.22 -5.77
C VAL A 141 10.89 -9.44 -5.60
N THR A 142 10.87 -8.17 -5.95
CA THR A 142 9.66 -7.36 -5.94
C THR A 142 8.59 -7.93 -6.87
N GLU A 143 8.95 -8.30 -8.10
CA GLU A 143 7.99 -8.90 -9.03
C GLU A 143 7.50 -10.29 -8.61
N LEU A 144 8.30 -11.06 -7.87
CA LEU A 144 7.81 -12.26 -7.21
C LEU A 144 6.70 -11.89 -6.23
N TYR A 145 6.96 -10.99 -5.28
CA TYR A 145 5.95 -10.57 -4.31
C TYR A 145 4.68 -10.05 -4.98
N ARG A 146 4.81 -9.24 -6.03
CA ARG A 146 3.65 -8.79 -6.80
C ARG A 146 2.87 -9.96 -7.40
N ARG A 147 3.52 -10.97 -7.98
CA ARG A 147 2.84 -12.16 -8.51
C ARG A 147 2.15 -12.97 -7.40
N ILE A 148 2.77 -13.14 -6.24
CA ILE A 148 2.17 -13.81 -5.08
C ILE A 148 0.90 -13.08 -4.64
N PHE A 149 1.00 -11.78 -4.43
CA PHE A 149 -0.13 -10.97 -3.98
C PHE A 149 -1.25 -10.90 -5.02
N ARG A 150 -0.95 -10.79 -6.32
CA ARG A 150 -1.96 -10.84 -7.39
C ARG A 150 -2.73 -12.17 -7.36
N THR A 151 -2.00 -13.29 -7.33
CA THR A 151 -2.59 -14.63 -7.30
C THR A 151 -3.52 -14.79 -6.10
N TRP A 152 -3.07 -14.38 -4.92
CA TRP A 152 -3.88 -14.47 -3.70
C TRP A 152 -5.11 -13.55 -3.74
N TRP A 153 -4.94 -12.32 -4.25
CA TRP A 153 -6.03 -11.36 -4.41
C TRP A 153 -7.12 -11.88 -5.37
N ASP A 154 -6.72 -12.46 -6.50
CA ASP A 154 -7.64 -13.03 -7.50
C ASP A 154 -8.41 -14.23 -6.92
N LEU A 155 -7.73 -15.11 -6.17
CA LEU A 155 -8.37 -16.23 -5.46
C LEU A 155 -9.41 -15.72 -4.45
N ARG A 156 -9.11 -14.64 -3.72
CA ARG A 156 -10.04 -14.04 -2.76
C ARG A 156 -11.30 -13.49 -3.44
N ILE A 157 -11.14 -12.75 -4.55
CA ILE A 157 -12.29 -12.23 -5.31
C ILE A 157 -13.13 -13.39 -5.85
N ALA A 158 -12.50 -14.42 -6.41
CA ALA A 158 -13.20 -15.59 -6.95
C ALA A 158 -14.02 -16.32 -5.87
N LYS A 159 -13.46 -16.48 -4.66
CA LYS A 159 -14.17 -17.09 -3.53
C LYS A 159 -15.35 -16.24 -3.05
N ALA A 160 -15.20 -14.91 -3.00
CA ALA A 160 -16.27 -13.99 -2.63
C ALA A 160 -17.43 -14.02 -3.65
N GLY A 161 -17.13 -14.10 -4.96
CA GLY A 161 -18.13 -14.24 -6.01
C GLY A 161 -18.82 -15.61 -6.04
N ALA A 162 -18.13 -16.68 -5.63
CA ALA A 162 -18.73 -18.01 -5.51
C ALA A 162 -19.70 -18.11 -4.31
N SER A 163 -19.42 -17.40 -3.21
CA SER A 163 -20.30 -17.35 -2.04
C SER A 163 -21.58 -16.54 -2.26
N SER A 164 -21.66 -15.68 -3.29
CA SER A 164 -22.88 -14.92 -3.60
C SER A 164 -23.88 -15.64 -4.51
N ILE A 165 -23.56 -16.85 -5.02
CA ILE A 165 -24.40 -17.57 -6.01
C ILE A 165 -25.03 -18.87 -5.43
N SER A 166 -24.84 -19.21 -4.15
CA SER A 166 -25.42 -20.45 -3.61
C SER A 166 -26.86 -20.29 -3.08
N SER A 167 -27.84 -20.28 -3.98
CA SER A 167 -29.25 -20.60 -3.64
C SER A 167 -29.85 -21.77 -4.42
N HIS A 168 -29.10 -22.46 -5.29
CA HIS A 168 -29.59 -23.68 -5.94
C HIS A 168 -28.57 -24.83 -5.87
N ALA A 169 -28.86 -25.78 -4.97
CA ALA A 169 -28.08 -26.98 -4.73
C ALA A 169 -28.28 -28.02 -5.85
N GLY A 170 -27.17 -28.52 -6.41
CA GLY A 170 -27.16 -29.65 -7.34
C GLY A 170 -25.88 -29.71 -8.19
N GLU A 171 -25.40 -28.56 -8.67
CA GLU A 171 -24.21 -28.48 -9.55
C GLU A 171 -22.91 -28.06 -8.82
N ALA A 172 -23.03 -27.54 -7.60
CA ALA A 172 -21.96 -26.89 -6.83
C ALA A 172 -20.80 -27.81 -6.40
N ILE A 173 -20.97 -29.13 -6.44
CA ILE A 173 -19.93 -30.09 -6.00
C ILE A 173 -18.79 -30.19 -7.03
N ARG A 174 -19.05 -29.96 -8.33
CA ARG A 174 -18.01 -29.96 -9.36
C ARG A 174 -17.20 -28.65 -9.35
N THR A 175 -17.86 -27.52 -9.15
CA THR A 175 -17.21 -26.20 -9.13
C THR A 175 -16.36 -25.98 -7.88
N ALA A 176 -16.81 -26.45 -6.71
CA ALA A 176 -16.01 -26.38 -5.48
C ALA A 176 -14.72 -27.22 -5.56
N ARG A 177 -14.76 -28.36 -6.25
CA ARG A 177 -13.59 -29.20 -6.52
C ARG A 177 -12.60 -28.51 -7.46
N ASN A 178 -13.09 -27.91 -8.54
CA ASN A 178 -12.26 -27.14 -9.48
C ASN A 178 -11.59 -25.93 -8.81
N VAL A 179 -12.25 -25.25 -7.86
CA VAL A 179 -11.68 -24.11 -7.13
C VAL A 179 -10.58 -24.55 -6.16
N SER A 180 -10.75 -25.68 -5.47
CA SER A 180 -9.71 -26.27 -4.60
C SER A 180 -8.48 -26.69 -5.41
N GLU A 181 -8.70 -27.37 -6.54
CA GLU A 181 -7.63 -27.81 -7.45
C GLU A 181 -6.87 -26.61 -8.03
N ASN A 182 -7.55 -25.48 -8.32
CA ASN A 182 -6.91 -24.26 -8.80
C ASN A 182 -6.09 -23.54 -7.70
N SER A 183 -6.55 -23.58 -6.44
CA SER A 183 -5.78 -23.02 -5.33
C SER A 183 -4.53 -23.85 -5.01
N ASP A 184 -4.61 -25.17 -5.09
CA ASP A 184 -3.47 -26.05 -4.85
C ASP A 184 -2.44 -25.91 -5.97
N ALA A 185 -2.88 -25.81 -7.24
CA ALA A 185 -2.00 -25.52 -8.37
C ALA A 185 -1.30 -24.16 -8.25
N ALA A 186 -2.01 -23.12 -7.80
CA ALA A 186 -1.43 -21.80 -7.54
C ALA A 186 -0.39 -21.83 -6.41
N ILE A 187 -0.64 -22.57 -5.33
CA ILE A 187 0.29 -22.74 -4.22
C ILE A 187 1.56 -23.49 -4.67
N GLU A 188 1.42 -24.55 -5.46
CA GLU A 188 2.58 -25.28 -6.00
C GLU A 188 3.38 -24.46 -7.00
N MET A 189 2.72 -23.65 -7.84
CA MET A 189 3.40 -22.69 -8.72
C MET A 189 4.21 -21.67 -7.93
N LEU A 190 3.65 -21.13 -6.84
CA LEU A 190 4.33 -20.18 -5.97
C LEU A 190 5.53 -20.81 -5.24
N ARG A 191 5.41 -22.05 -4.78
CA ARG A 191 6.55 -22.80 -4.21
C ARG A 191 7.67 -23.02 -5.22
N GLY A 192 7.32 -23.40 -6.45
CA GLY A 192 8.30 -23.62 -7.52
C GLY A 192 9.05 -22.34 -7.91
N GLU A 193 8.38 -21.19 -7.88
CA GLU A 193 9.01 -19.89 -8.19
C GLU A 193 9.89 -19.38 -7.04
N ILE A 194 9.46 -19.56 -5.77
CA ILE A 194 10.27 -19.25 -4.59
C ILE A 194 11.57 -20.07 -4.61
N ALA A 195 11.48 -21.38 -4.83
CA ALA A 195 12.64 -22.27 -4.88
C ALA A 195 13.63 -21.91 -6.01
N ARG A 196 13.13 -21.52 -7.19
CA ARG A 196 13.98 -21.06 -8.31
C ARG A 196 14.74 -19.77 -7.97
N LEU A 197 14.14 -18.87 -7.21
CA LEU A 197 14.76 -17.59 -6.85
C LEU A 197 15.71 -17.70 -5.66
N GLU A 198 15.42 -18.56 -4.67
CA GLU A 198 16.39 -18.93 -3.64
C GLU A 198 17.68 -19.50 -4.25
N GLN A 199 17.55 -20.26 -5.34
CA GLN A 199 18.69 -20.78 -6.09
C GLN A 199 19.47 -19.67 -6.80
N ILE A 200 18.80 -18.65 -7.34
CA ILE A 200 19.47 -17.50 -8.00
C ILE A 200 20.19 -16.61 -6.97
N ILE A 201 19.57 -16.39 -5.82
CA ILE A 201 20.14 -15.57 -4.73
C ILE A 201 21.35 -16.27 -4.10
N ASN A 202 21.32 -17.59 -3.89
CA ASN A 202 22.43 -18.35 -3.31
C ASN A 202 23.61 -18.62 -4.27
N ILE A 203 23.55 -18.17 -5.53
CA ILE A 203 24.64 -18.28 -6.52
C ILE A 203 25.39 -16.94 -6.68
N SER A 204 24.91 -15.84 -6.06
CA SER A 204 25.59 -14.53 -6.03
C SER A 204 26.32 -14.29 -4.71
#